data_AF-A0A194REP2-F1
#
_entry.id   AF-A0A194REP2-F1
#
_cell.length_a   1.000
_cell.length_b   1.000
_cell.length_c   1.000
_cell.angle_alpha   90.00
_cell.angle_beta   90.00
_cell.angle_gamma   90.00
#
_symmetry.space_group_name_H-M   'P 1'
#
loop_
_entity.id
_entity.type
_entity.pdbx_description
1 polymer ?
#
loop_
_entity_poly.entity_id
_entity_poly.type
_entity_poly.pdbx_seq_one_letter_code
_entity_poly.pdbx_strand_id
1 'polypeptide(L)'
;MQIAFPYIADGISEIGVPRTDPMNFENITMWTEQNSFRFTLPYLQIRGGRRCKVVEFRQLRDQSALKLIVDCPLLGTGTYKLNGKMLIFDIDKEGDYKMQTIQPLMNVFSKDKTTILQIGEPIESSIVKNLFNALKVFFNRVPIDEFLQH
;
A
#
# COMPACT_ATOMS: atom_id res chain seq x y z
N MET A 1 13.68 -15.60 0.20
CA MET A 1 12.97 -14.36 -0.21
C MET A 1 13.60 -13.04 0.20
N GLN A 2 14.17 -12.90 1.42
CA GLN A 2 14.71 -11.62 1.91
C GLN A 2 15.72 -10.95 0.95
N ILE A 3 16.53 -11.75 0.26
CA ILE A 3 17.53 -11.25 -0.71
C ILE A 3 16.87 -10.77 -2.00
N ALA A 4 15.87 -11.49 -2.52
CA ALA A 4 15.25 -11.19 -3.80
C ALA A 4 14.26 -10.01 -3.72
N PHE A 5 13.64 -9.81 -2.56
CA PHE A 5 12.56 -8.81 -2.40
C PHE A 5 12.95 -7.38 -2.83
N PRO A 6 14.14 -6.83 -2.47
CA PRO A 6 14.56 -5.52 -2.95
C PRO A 6 14.70 -5.44 -4.48
N TYR A 7 15.23 -6.48 -5.13
CA TYR A 7 15.36 -6.51 -6.60
C TYR A 7 13.99 -6.57 -7.29
N ILE A 8 13.05 -7.34 -6.74
CA ILE A 8 11.66 -7.35 -7.22
C ILE A 8 11.03 -5.96 -7.04
N ALA A 9 11.31 -5.29 -5.90
CA ALA A 9 10.76 -3.98 -5.62
C ALA A 9 11.28 -2.90 -6.58
N ASP A 10 12.57 -2.95 -6.95
CA ASP A 10 13.18 -2.04 -7.93
C ASP A 10 12.64 -2.27 -9.36
N GLY A 11 12.06 -3.45 -9.61
CA GLY A 11 11.59 -3.91 -10.91
C GLY A 11 12.67 -4.69 -11.66
N ILE A 12 12.26 -5.65 -12.50
CA ILE A 12 13.16 -6.49 -13.31
C ILE A 12 12.64 -6.49 -14.74
N SER A 13 13.16 -5.57 -15.55
CA SER A 13 12.65 -5.27 -16.89
C SER A 13 12.71 -6.45 -17.86
N GLU A 14 13.77 -7.25 -17.76
CA GLU A 14 14.11 -8.41 -18.58
C GLU A 14 13.04 -9.51 -18.47
N ILE A 15 12.39 -9.58 -17.32
CA ILE A 15 11.30 -10.52 -17.03
C ILE A 15 9.96 -9.82 -16.80
N GLY A 16 9.87 -8.54 -17.17
CA GLY A 16 8.64 -7.75 -17.15
C GLY A 16 8.10 -7.41 -15.76
N VAL A 17 8.89 -7.60 -14.69
CA VAL A 17 8.47 -7.27 -13.32
C VAL A 17 8.43 -5.75 -13.17
N PRO A 18 7.26 -5.15 -12.92
CA PRO A 18 7.16 -3.71 -12.77
C PRO A 18 7.82 -3.26 -11.48
N ARG A 19 8.37 -2.03 -11.48
CA ARG A 19 8.85 -1.38 -10.27
C ARG A 19 7.70 -1.15 -9.29
N THR A 20 7.93 -1.44 -8.02
CA THR A 20 6.98 -1.21 -6.91
C THR A 20 7.52 -0.27 -5.83
N ASP A 21 8.78 0.19 -5.92
CA ASP A 21 9.33 1.27 -5.10
C ASP A 21 10.17 2.26 -5.96
N PRO A 22 9.82 3.55 -6.06
CA PRO A 22 8.60 4.16 -5.52
C PRO A 22 7.34 3.63 -6.23
N MET A 23 6.25 3.54 -5.47
CA MET A 23 4.91 3.29 -5.97
C MET A 23 4.17 4.61 -6.10
N ASN A 24 3.62 4.90 -7.28
CA ASN A 24 2.85 6.12 -7.51
C ASN A 24 1.38 5.78 -7.71
N PHE A 25 0.51 6.57 -7.13
CA PHE A 25 -0.92 6.54 -7.36
C PHE A 25 -1.40 7.94 -7.70
N GLU A 26 -2.38 7.98 -8.60
CA GLU A 26 -2.97 9.22 -9.08
C GLU A 26 -4.47 9.17 -8.87
N ASN A 27 -5.03 10.31 -8.49
CA ASN A 27 -6.47 10.53 -8.41
C ASN A 27 -7.24 9.51 -7.55
N ILE A 28 -6.64 9.04 -6.44
CA ILE A 28 -7.38 8.23 -5.48
C ILE A 28 -8.43 9.13 -4.84
N THR A 29 -9.71 8.79 -5.00
CA THR A 29 -10.80 9.52 -4.36
C THR A 29 -11.53 8.57 -3.42
N MET A 30 -11.74 9.05 -2.20
CA MET A 30 -12.32 8.30 -1.10
C MET A 30 -13.47 9.13 -0.56
N TRP A 31 -14.64 8.53 -0.46
CA TRP A 31 -15.87 9.21 -0.06
C TRP A 31 -16.67 8.31 0.88
N THR A 32 -17.47 8.92 1.73
CA THR A 32 -18.49 8.19 2.50
C THR A 32 -19.86 8.64 2.03
N GLU A 33 -20.76 7.68 1.83
CA GLU A 33 -22.14 7.99 1.40
C GLU A 33 -22.90 8.82 2.43
N GLN A 34 -22.49 8.76 3.70
CA GLN A 34 -23.21 9.36 4.82
C GLN A 34 -22.93 10.87 5.00
N ASN A 35 -21.74 11.38 4.63
CA ASN A 35 -21.33 12.73 5.07
C ASN A 35 -21.04 13.72 3.94
N SER A 36 -21.33 13.43 2.66
CA SER A 36 -21.00 14.33 1.52
C SER A 36 -19.52 14.76 1.46
N PHE A 37 -18.66 14.09 2.22
CA PHE A 37 -17.25 14.38 2.36
C PHE A 37 -16.45 13.57 1.33
N ARG A 38 -15.55 14.26 0.66
CA ARG A 38 -14.66 13.72 -0.37
C ARG A 38 -13.23 14.04 0.01
N PHE A 39 -12.43 12.99 0.10
CA PHE A 39 -10.98 13.07 0.24
C PHE A 39 -10.34 12.56 -1.05
N THR A 40 -9.61 13.43 -1.72
CA THR A 40 -8.88 13.09 -2.93
C THR A 40 -7.39 13.20 -2.65
N LEU A 41 -6.64 12.22 -3.12
CA LEU A 41 -5.19 12.23 -3.24
C LEU A 41 -4.88 12.34 -4.73
N PRO A 42 -4.72 13.56 -5.29
CA PRO A 42 -4.38 13.73 -6.70
C PRO A 42 -3.07 13.00 -7.04
N TYR A 43 -2.12 13.02 -6.10
CA TYR A 43 -0.87 12.30 -6.19
C TYR A 43 -0.47 11.73 -4.84
N LEU A 44 -0.18 10.43 -4.81
CA LEU A 44 0.42 9.72 -3.68
C LEU A 44 1.64 8.96 -4.17
N GLN A 45 2.80 9.24 -3.59
CA GLN A 45 4.00 8.43 -3.77
C GLN A 45 4.34 7.69 -2.48
N ILE A 46 4.44 6.37 -2.56
CA ILE A 46 4.89 5.52 -1.47
C ILE A 46 6.30 5.05 -1.78
N ARG A 47 7.21 5.22 -0.81
CA ARG A 47 8.60 4.75 -0.85
C ARG A 47 8.87 3.80 0.29
N GLY A 48 9.95 3.01 0.16
CA GLY A 48 10.49 2.19 1.25
C GLY A 48 10.13 0.71 1.16
N GLY A 49 9.36 0.31 0.15
CA GLY A 49 9.06 -1.09 -0.15
C GLY A 49 10.33 -1.94 -0.35
N ARG A 50 11.37 -1.40 -0.99
CA ARG A 50 12.65 -2.13 -1.17
C ARG A 50 13.38 -2.44 0.13
N ARG A 51 13.00 -1.76 1.23
CA ARG A 51 13.59 -1.95 2.58
C ARG A 51 12.72 -2.83 3.48
N CYS A 52 11.68 -3.46 2.94
CA CYS A 52 10.87 -4.39 3.72
C CYS A 52 11.71 -5.58 4.21
N LYS A 53 11.51 -5.94 5.47
CA LYS A 53 12.00 -7.18 6.04
C LYS A 53 10.95 -8.26 5.78
N VAL A 54 11.36 -9.37 5.19
CA VAL A 54 10.53 -10.56 5.04
C VAL A 54 10.48 -11.25 6.39
N VAL A 55 9.34 -11.14 7.05
CA VAL A 55 9.08 -11.77 8.37
C VAL A 55 8.76 -13.24 8.19
N GLU A 56 7.96 -13.57 7.17
CA GLU A 56 7.57 -14.95 6.88
C GLU A 56 7.40 -15.12 5.37
N PHE A 57 7.91 -16.24 4.85
CA PHE A 57 7.61 -16.69 3.50
C PHE A 57 7.44 -18.19 3.50
N ARG A 58 6.24 -18.68 3.19
CA ARG A 58 5.96 -20.11 3.14
C ARG A 58 4.86 -20.46 2.15
N GLN A 59 4.92 -21.67 1.63
CA GLN A 59 3.85 -22.25 0.84
C GLN A 59 2.80 -22.89 1.75
N LEU A 60 1.53 -22.56 1.50
CA LEU A 60 0.37 -23.19 2.13
C LEU A 60 -0.11 -24.32 1.21
N ARG A 61 0.40 -25.54 1.45
CA ARG A 61 0.20 -26.70 0.58
C ARG A 61 -1.28 -27.13 0.46
N ASP A 62 -2.05 -26.90 1.51
CA ASP A 62 -3.49 -27.17 1.60
C ASP A 62 -4.34 -26.18 0.79
N GLN A 63 -3.81 -24.99 0.51
CA GLN A 63 -4.56 -23.88 -0.09
C GLN A 63 -4.05 -23.46 -1.48
N SER A 64 -3.03 -24.15 -2.02
CA SER A 64 -2.32 -23.72 -3.24
C SER A 64 -1.95 -22.24 -3.20
N ALA A 65 -1.57 -21.76 -2.01
CA ALA A 65 -1.36 -20.34 -1.72
C ALA A 65 0.03 -20.08 -1.17
N LEU A 66 0.48 -18.84 -1.28
CA LEU A 66 1.73 -18.36 -0.71
C LEU A 66 1.43 -17.36 0.39
N LYS A 67 2.06 -17.58 1.55
CA LYS A 67 2.03 -16.62 2.64
C LYS A 67 3.32 -15.83 2.63
N LEU A 68 3.19 -14.52 2.47
CA LEU A 68 4.27 -13.56 2.58
C LEU A 68 3.88 -12.52 3.62
N ILE A 69 4.63 -12.43 4.72
CA ILE A 69 4.54 -11.35 5.70
C ILE A 69 5.79 -10.50 5.58
N VAL A 70 5.58 -9.19 5.45
CA VAL A 70 6.65 -8.19 5.36
C VAL A 70 6.43 -7.06 6.36
N ASP A 71 7.52 -6.58 6.94
CA ASP A 71 7.56 -5.38 7.77
C ASP A 71 8.30 -4.26 7.01
N CYS A 72 7.62 -3.14 6.76
CA CYS A 72 8.04 -2.15 5.79
C CYS A 72 8.10 -0.74 6.38
N PRO A 73 9.24 -0.03 6.27
CA PRO A 73 9.36 1.38 6.65
C PRO A 73 8.81 2.28 5.53
N LEU A 74 7.49 2.20 5.28
CA LEU A 74 6.86 2.94 4.20
C LEU A 74 6.75 4.43 4.53
N LEU A 75 6.97 5.24 3.52
CA LEU A 75 6.79 6.69 3.54
C LEU A 75 5.90 7.08 2.36
N GLY A 76 4.68 7.52 2.66
CA GLY A 76 3.76 8.15 1.72
C GLY A 76 3.94 9.66 1.71
N THR A 77 4.09 10.25 0.54
CA THR A 77 4.14 11.71 0.35
C THR A 77 3.26 12.10 -0.82
N GLY A 78 2.62 13.26 -0.75
CA GLY A 78 1.79 13.72 -1.84
C GLY A 78 0.99 14.96 -1.49
N THR A 79 -0.02 15.22 -2.30
CA THR A 79 -0.99 16.29 -2.07
C THR A 79 -2.36 15.72 -1.77
N TYR A 80 -3.15 16.45 -1.00
CA TYR A 80 -4.53 16.08 -0.71
C TYR A 80 -5.49 17.23 -1.02
N LYS A 81 -6.74 16.85 -1.27
CA LYS A 81 -7.89 17.73 -1.34
C LYS A 81 -9.02 17.17 -0.49
N LEU A 82 -9.52 17.96 0.45
CA LEU A 82 -10.67 17.70 1.29
C LEU A 82 -11.78 18.63 0.85
N ASN A 83 -12.92 18.08 0.46
CA ASN A 83 -14.09 18.86 0.07
C ASN A 83 -15.36 18.24 0.65
N GLY A 84 -16.29 19.06 1.14
CA GLY A 84 -17.60 18.64 1.61
C GLY A 84 -17.86 18.97 3.06
N LYS A 85 -18.85 18.33 3.68
CA LYS A 85 -19.25 18.61 5.06
C LYS A 85 -18.69 17.56 6.03
N MET A 86 -18.11 18.01 7.13
CA MET A 86 -17.80 17.17 8.28
C MET A 86 -18.61 17.68 9.48
N LEU A 87 -19.62 16.92 9.88
CA LEU A 87 -20.61 17.35 10.89
C LEU A 87 -21.26 18.68 10.47
N ILE A 88 -21.01 19.76 11.22
CA ILE A 88 -21.52 21.11 10.95
C ILE A 88 -20.53 22.00 10.19
N PHE A 89 -19.33 21.50 9.87
CA PHE A 89 -18.29 22.27 9.23
C PHE A 89 -18.23 21.99 7.73
N ASP A 90 -18.23 23.05 6.93
CA ASP A 90 -17.82 22.99 5.53
C ASP A 90 -16.29 22.96 5.45
N ILE A 91 -15.76 21.93 4.79
CA ILE A 91 -14.33 21.75 4.56
C ILE A 91 -14.06 21.95 3.08
N ASP A 92 -13.17 22.89 2.79
CA ASP A 92 -12.50 23.01 1.51
C ASP A 92 -11.03 23.31 1.78
N LYS A 93 -10.20 22.27 1.71
CA LYS A 93 -8.79 22.35 2.08
C LYS A 93 -7.94 21.54 1.14
N GLU A 94 -6.80 22.10 0.77
CA GLU A 94 -5.77 21.43 -0.01
C GLU A 94 -4.43 21.62 0.70
N GLY A 95 -3.52 20.68 0.51
CA GLY A 95 -2.18 20.79 1.06
C GLY A 95 -1.33 19.57 0.79
N ASP A 96 -0.11 19.63 1.32
CA ASP A 96 0.83 18.51 1.27
C ASP A 96 0.63 17.60 2.47
N TYR A 97 0.90 16.31 2.29
CA TYR A 97 0.95 15.36 3.39
C TYR A 97 2.21 14.50 3.34
N LYS A 98 2.60 14.05 4.52
CA LYS A 98 3.67 13.08 4.73
C LYS A 98 3.18 12.05 5.74
N MET A 99 2.91 10.84 5.27
CA MET A 99 2.53 9.68 6.08
C MET A 99 3.73 8.76 6.22
N GLN A 100 4.04 8.33 7.44
CA GLN A 100 5.04 7.31 7.71
C GLN A 100 4.33 6.12 8.34
N THR A 101 4.81 4.89 8.11
CA THR A 101 4.37 3.75 8.91
C THR A 101 4.69 4.03 10.37
N ILE A 102 3.67 4.43 11.15
CA ILE A 102 3.71 4.43 12.60
C ILE A 102 3.11 3.08 13.00
N GLN A 103 3.76 2.30 13.87
CA GLN A 103 3.04 1.26 14.63
C GLN A 103 1.72 1.86 15.13
N PRO A 104 0.59 1.13 15.17
CA PRO A 104 -0.74 1.72 15.16
C PRO A 104 -0.97 2.61 16.39
N LEU A 105 -0.67 3.90 16.23
CA LEU A 105 -1.07 4.97 17.11
C LEU A 105 -1.71 6.05 16.24
N MET A 106 -2.81 5.67 15.58
CA MET A 106 -3.77 6.64 15.04
C MET A 106 -4.59 7.18 16.21
N ASN A 107 -3.97 7.96 17.09
CA ASN A 107 -4.67 8.93 17.91
C ASN A 107 -4.76 10.23 17.10
N VAL A 108 -5.68 10.26 16.14
CA VAL A 108 -6.08 11.50 15.46
C VAL A 108 -7.61 11.58 15.53
N PHE A 109 -8.07 12.67 16.13
CA PHE A 109 -9.41 12.96 16.60
C PHE A 109 -10.55 12.62 15.62
N SER A 110 -11.20 11.46 15.80
CA SER A 110 -12.63 11.29 15.48
C SER A 110 -13.22 10.12 16.28
N LYS A 111 -14.50 10.20 16.62
CA LYS A 111 -15.22 9.21 17.45
C LYS A 111 -15.59 7.93 16.67
N ASP A 112 -15.29 7.85 15.38
CA ASP A 112 -15.81 6.81 14.49
C ASP A 112 -14.70 6.05 13.76
N LYS A 113 -14.32 4.90 14.34
CA LYS A 113 -13.28 4.01 13.78
C LYS A 113 -13.66 3.45 12.41
N THR A 114 -14.95 3.37 12.07
CA THR A 114 -15.43 2.76 10.81
C THR A 114 -15.07 3.60 9.59
N THR A 115 -15.13 4.93 9.74
CA THR A 115 -14.78 5.88 8.68
C THR A 115 -13.29 5.86 8.34
N ILE A 116 -12.40 5.69 9.33
CA ILE A 116 -10.94 5.64 9.09
C ILE A 116 -10.57 4.40 8.28
N LEU A 117 -11.16 3.25 8.58
CA LEU A 117 -10.92 2.02 7.85
C LEU A 117 -11.37 2.14 6.38
N GLN A 118 -12.57 2.69 6.14
CA GLN A 118 -13.11 2.91 4.78
C GLN A 118 -12.25 3.87 3.95
N ILE A 119 -11.67 4.88 4.58
CA ILE A 119 -10.76 5.82 3.92
C ILE A 119 -9.37 5.18 3.73
N GLY A 120 -8.87 4.32 4.62
CA GLY A 120 -7.58 3.64 4.42
C GLY A 120 -7.60 2.56 3.33
N GLU A 121 -8.71 1.84 3.21
CA GLU A 121 -8.85 0.63 2.40
C GLU A 121 -8.40 0.76 0.93
N PRO A 122 -8.78 1.82 0.17
CA PRO A 122 -8.36 1.95 -1.21
C PRO A 122 -6.84 1.98 -1.37
N ILE A 123 -6.13 2.67 -0.46
CA ILE A 123 -4.68 2.78 -0.49
C ILE A 123 -4.04 1.42 -0.17
N GLU A 124 -4.48 0.78 0.92
CA GLU A 124 -3.97 -0.53 1.34
C GLU A 124 -4.17 -1.59 0.24
N SER A 125 -5.37 -1.66 -0.33
CA SER A 125 -5.71 -2.58 -1.42
C SER A 125 -4.84 -2.38 -2.65
N SER A 126 -4.59 -1.12 -3.03
CA SER A 126 -3.73 -0.79 -4.16
C SER A 126 -2.27 -1.17 -3.94
N ILE A 127 -1.73 -1.02 -2.73
CA ILE A 127 -0.39 -1.48 -2.37
C ILE A 127 -0.29 -3.00 -2.51
N VAL A 128 -1.25 -3.73 -1.92
CA VAL A 128 -1.29 -5.20 -1.96
C VAL A 128 -1.41 -5.70 -3.40
N LYS A 129 -2.28 -5.09 -4.20
CA LYS A 129 -2.47 -5.45 -5.62
C LYS A 129 -1.20 -5.27 -6.44
N ASN A 130 -0.49 -4.15 -6.26
CA ASN A 130 0.75 -3.90 -6.98
C ASN A 130 1.85 -4.90 -6.59
N LEU A 131 2.01 -5.18 -5.29
CA LEU A 131 2.94 -6.20 -4.83
C LEU A 131 2.58 -7.58 -5.38
N PHE A 132 1.31 -7.98 -5.30
CA PHE A 132 0.83 -9.26 -5.82
C PHE A 132 1.10 -9.40 -7.32
N ASN A 133 0.83 -8.36 -8.11
CA ASN A 133 1.09 -8.36 -9.55
C ASN A 133 2.58 -8.53 -9.85
N ALA A 134 3.46 -7.82 -9.14
CA ALA A 134 4.90 -7.95 -9.31
C ALA A 134 5.40 -9.37 -8.98
N LEU A 135 4.95 -9.93 -7.86
CA LEU A 135 5.31 -11.29 -7.45
C LEU A 135 4.76 -12.35 -8.42
N LYS A 136 3.52 -12.17 -8.91
CA LYS A 136 2.93 -13.05 -9.93
C LYS A 136 3.78 -13.08 -11.20
N VAL A 137 4.19 -11.91 -11.69
CA VAL A 137 5.03 -11.80 -12.89
C VAL A 137 6.42 -12.43 -12.68
N PHE A 138 6.99 -12.27 -11.49
CA PHE A 138 8.27 -12.85 -11.10
C PHE A 138 8.20 -14.39 -11.02
N PHE A 139 7.27 -14.94 -10.24
CA PHE A 139 7.15 -16.39 -10.03
C PHE A 139 6.60 -17.15 -11.25
N ASN A 140 6.03 -16.46 -12.24
CA ASN A 140 5.75 -17.06 -13.54
C ASN A 140 7.03 -17.41 -14.32
N ARG A 141 8.19 -16.86 -13.93
CA ARG A 141 9.46 -17.02 -14.64
C ARG A 141 10.58 -17.60 -13.77
N VAL A 142 10.48 -17.44 -12.46
CA VAL A 142 11.45 -17.97 -11.49
C VAL A 142 10.76 -19.04 -10.63
N PRO A 143 11.28 -20.28 -10.58
CA PRO A 143 10.72 -21.34 -9.76
C PRO A 143 10.69 -20.95 -8.28
N ILE A 144 9.54 -21.16 -7.64
CA ILE A 144 9.38 -20.78 -6.24
C ILE A 144 10.20 -21.64 -5.27
N ASP A 145 10.52 -22.87 -5.66
CA ASP A 145 11.25 -23.83 -4.84
C ASP A 145 12.65 -23.31 -4.44
N GLU A 146 13.25 -22.46 -5.27
CA GLU A 146 14.52 -21.77 -4.99
C GLU A 146 14.43 -20.87 -3.73
N PHE A 147 13.22 -20.45 -3.36
CA PHE A 147 12.98 -19.52 -2.25
C PHE A 147 12.38 -20.17 -1.00
N LEU A 148 12.01 -21.45 -1.07
CA LEU A 148 11.38 -22.20 0.03
C LEU A 148 12.39 -23.03 0.85
N GLN A 149 13.65 -23.13 0.40
CA GLN A 149 14.67 -24.00 0.99
C GLN A 149 15.49 -23.36 2.13
N HIS A 150 15.14 -22.17 2.61
CA HIS A 150 15.86 -21.44 3.67
C HIS A 150 14.90 -20.75 4.63
#